data_AF-A0AA89TI58-F1
#
_entry.id   AF-A0AA89TI58-F1
#
_cell.length_a   1.000
_cell.length_b   1.000
_cell.length_c   1.000
_cell.angle_alpha   90.00
_cell.angle_beta   90.00
_cell.angle_gamma   90.00
#
_symmetry.space_group_name_H-M   'P 1'
#
loop_
_entity.id
_entity.type
_entity.pdbx_description
1 polymer ?
#
loop_
_entity_poly.entity_id
_entity_poly.type
_entity_poly.pdbx_seq_one_letter_code
_entity_poly.pdbx_strand_id
1 'polypeptide(L)'
;MTHGDQRAAYERAVAGESRLFAVWPGQWSSDLFEIDDLDEFAKALGIKHDEERTGLKDHIHKVEWIKDPYGNDNPRSQYLDIDVTLTCGCSINDRRAFAAQMKEQQGWVIATSGGWSKSGRPGGPTTYSLRARRKSLT
;
A
#
# COMPACT_ATOMS: atom_id res chain seq x y z
N MET A 1 -27.79 3.56 12.62
CA MET A 1 -27.29 2.44 11.80
C MET A 1 -26.10 1.83 12.51
N THR A 2 -26.32 0.73 13.22
CA THR A 2 -25.24 -0.05 13.84
C THR A 2 -24.46 -0.72 12.70
N HIS A 3 -23.28 -0.19 12.37
CA HIS A 3 -22.33 -0.91 11.53
C HIS A 3 -21.92 -2.13 12.36
N GLY A 4 -22.43 -3.31 12.00
CA GLY A 4 -21.93 -4.57 12.57
C GLY A 4 -20.42 -4.64 12.38
N ASP A 5 -19.71 -5.19 13.36
CA ASP A 5 -18.25 -5.25 13.37
C ASP A 5 -17.74 -5.96 12.11
N GLN A 6 -17.35 -5.17 11.09
CA GLN A 6 -17.02 -5.62 9.74
C GLN A 6 -15.81 -6.57 9.76
N ARG A 7 -14.92 -6.41 10.76
CA ARG A 7 -13.78 -7.29 10.98
C ARG A 7 -14.22 -8.68 11.48
N ALA A 8 -15.12 -8.74 12.46
CA ALA A 8 -15.66 -10.02 12.92
C ALA A 8 -16.53 -10.73 11.86
N ALA A 9 -17.15 -9.98 10.95
CA ALA A 9 -17.85 -10.55 9.80
C ALA A 9 -16.87 -11.12 8.75
N TYR A 10 -15.76 -10.42 8.49
CA TYR A 10 -14.66 -10.91 7.66
C TYR A 10 -14.03 -12.20 8.22
N GLU A 11 -13.67 -12.21 9.50
CA GLU A 11 -13.01 -13.36 10.14
C GLU A 11 -13.88 -14.63 10.07
N ARG A 12 -15.19 -14.50 10.31
CA ARG A 12 -16.15 -15.62 10.16
C ARG A 12 -16.32 -16.07 8.71
N ALA A 13 -16.26 -15.14 7.75
CA ALA A 13 -16.34 -15.48 6.34
C ALA A 13 -15.09 -16.24 5.85
N VAL A 14 -13.90 -15.81 6.28
CA VAL A 14 -12.64 -16.53 6.03
C VAL A 14 -12.64 -17.92 6.67
N ALA A 15 -13.20 -18.07 7.87
CA ALA A 15 -13.36 -19.36 8.54
C ALA A 15 -14.44 -20.27 7.91
N GLY A 16 -15.20 -19.78 6.91
CA GLY A 16 -16.29 -20.51 6.26
C GLY A 16 -17.57 -20.61 7.09
N GLU A 17 -17.65 -19.89 8.21
CA GLU A 17 -18.79 -19.89 9.14
C GLU A 17 -19.93 -18.98 8.66
N SER A 18 -19.65 -18.04 7.76
CA SER A 18 -20.63 -17.11 7.20
C SER A 18 -20.30 -16.74 5.76
N ARG A 19 -21.29 -16.22 5.03
CA ARG A 19 -21.10 -15.60 3.70
C ARG A 19 -21.36 -14.11 3.80
N LEU A 20 -20.56 -13.32 3.10
CA LEU A 20 -20.74 -11.88 3.02
C LEU A 20 -21.51 -11.52 1.76
N PHE A 21 -22.42 -10.56 1.89
CA PHE A 21 -23.21 -10.06 0.78
C PHE A 21 -23.20 -8.53 0.77
N ALA A 22 -23.10 -7.95 -0.42
CA ALA A 22 -23.23 -6.51 -0.65
C ALA A 22 -24.62 -6.19 -1.22
N VAL A 23 -25.23 -5.12 -0.72
CA VAL A 23 -26.48 -4.57 -1.26
C VAL A 23 -26.14 -3.33 -2.06
N TRP A 24 -26.49 -3.32 -3.35
CA TRP A 24 -26.34 -2.13 -4.18
C TRP A 24 -27.58 -1.23 -4.06
N PRO A 25 -27.45 0.09 -3.90
CA PRO A 25 -28.61 0.99 -3.91
C PRO A 25 -29.20 1.10 -5.32
N GLY A 26 -30.06 0.15 -5.67
CA GLY A 26 -30.84 0.10 -6.91
C GLY A 26 -32.33 0.37 -6.65
N GLN A 27 -33.11 0.45 -7.74
CA GLN A 27 -34.57 0.62 -7.67
C GLN A 27 -35.30 -0.64 -7.18
N TRP A 28 -34.59 -1.76 -7.01
CA TRP A 28 -35.13 -3.07 -6.65
C TRP A 28 -34.56 -3.55 -5.31
N SER A 29 -35.40 -4.18 -4.49
CA SER A 29 -35.07 -4.62 -3.13
C SER A 29 -34.17 -5.86 -3.04
N SER A 30 -33.68 -6.37 -4.17
CA SER A 30 -33.07 -7.71 -4.27
C SER A 30 -31.71 -7.76 -4.96
N ASP A 31 -31.06 -6.60 -5.16
CA ASP A 31 -29.71 -6.54 -5.73
C ASP A 31 -28.66 -6.89 -4.65
N LEU A 32 -28.73 -8.14 -4.17
CA LEU A 32 -27.84 -8.75 -3.19
C LEU A 32 -26.78 -9.57 -3.92
N PHE A 33 -25.52 -9.18 -3.81
CA PHE A 33 -24.38 -9.84 -4.44
C PHE A 33 -23.55 -10.55 -3.38
N GLU A 34 -23.23 -11.83 -3.60
CA GLU A 34 -22.27 -12.54 -2.75
C GLU A 34 -20.87 -11.95 -2.99
N ILE A 35 -20.16 -11.67 -1.90
CA ILE A 35 -18.77 -11.23 -1.94
C ILE A 35 -17.92 -12.50 -1.94
N ASP A 36 -17.46 -12.89 -3.13
CA ASP A 36 -16.58 -14.05 -3.33
C ASP A 36 -15.10 -13.70 -3.10
N ASP A 37 -14.69 -12.48 -3.47
CA ASP A 37 -13.34 -11.96 -3.20
C ASP A 37 -13.29 -11.27 -1.82
N LEU A 38 -13.10 -12.11 -0.79
CA LEU A 38 -12.94 -11.67 0.59
C LEU A 38 -11.68 -10.80 0.78
N ASP A 39 -10.66 -10.95 -0.07
CA ASP A 39 -9.42 -10.19 0.04
C ASP A 39 -9.58 -8.76 -0.46
N GLU A 40 -10.28 -8.57 -1.58
CA GLU A 40 -10.70 -7.25 -2.06
C GLU A 40 -11.66 -6.57 -1.07
N PHE A 41 -12.57 -7.32 -0.44
CA PHE A 41 -13.42 -6.80 0.65
C PHE A 41 -12.60 -6.32 1.84
N ALA A 42 -11.65 -7.12 2.31
CA ALA A 42 -10.81 -6.77 3.46
C ALA A 42 -9.87 -5.61 3.17
N LYS A 43 -9.43 -5.47 1.92
CA LYS A 43 -8.66 -4.32 1.43
C LYS A 43 -9.54 -3.07 1.42
N ALA A 44 -10.69 -3.12 0.75
CA ALA A 44 -11.63 -1.99 0.65
C ALA A 44 -12.11 -1.46 2.01
N LEU A 45 -12.19 -2.32 3.03
CA LEU A 45 -12.57 -1.94 4.39
C LEU A 45 -11.39 -1.72 5.34
N GLY A 46 -10.14 -1.79 4.87
CA GLY A 46 -8.94 -1.62 5.70
C GLY A 46 -8.75 -2.70 6.77
N ILE A 47 -9.46 -3.83 6.66
CA ILE A 47 -9.44 -4.94 7.63
C ILE A 47 -8.09 -5.68 7.59
N LYS A 48 -7.45 -5.75 6.41
CA LYS A 48 -6.17 -6.46 6.21
C LYS A 48 -4.92 -5.56 6.22
N HIS A 49 -5.07 -4.24 6.30
CA HIS A 49 -3.94 -3.32 6.24
C HIS A 49 -3.71 -2.65 7.60
N ASP A 50 -2.66 -3.10 8.29
CA ASP A 50 -2.23 -2.53 9.57
C ASP A 50 -1.54 -1.17 9.33
N GLU A 51 -2.33 -0.10 9.27
CA GLU A 51 -1.86 1.27 9.05
C GLU A 51 -0.87 1.73 10.13
N GLU A 52 -1.08 1.32 11.39
CA GLU A 52 -0.22 1.69 12.51
C GLU A 52 1.17 1.08 12.35
N ARG A 53 1.23 -0.22 12.03
CA ARG A 53 2.50 -0.94 11.82
C ARG A 53 3.21 -0.51 10.56
N THR A 54 2.48 -0.29 9.46
CA THR A 54 3.09 0.02 8.15
C THR A 54 3.39 1.51 7.98
N GLY A 55 2.65 2.39 8.67
CA GLY A 55 2.67 3.85 8.50
C GLY A 55 2.04 4.34 7.19
N LEU A 56 1.52 3.41 6.38
CA LEU A 56 0.92 3.66 5.08
C LEU A 56 -0.59 3.57 5.24
N LYS A 57 -1.34 4.40 4.53
CA LYS A 57 -2.79 4.30 4.46
C LYS A 57 -3.17 3.58 3.17
N ASP A 58 -4.37 3.03 3.11
CA ASP A 58 -4.88 2.45 1.87
C ASP A 58 -5.43 3.56 0.94
N HIS A 59 -4.52 4.22 0.22
CA HIS A 59 -4.86 5.22 -0.79
C HIS A 59 -3.78 5.33 -1.88
N ILE A 60 -4.07 6.09 -2.95
CA ILE A 60 -3.05 6.48 -3.95
C ILE A 60 -2.08 7.48 -3.32
N HIS A 61 -0.82 7.08 -3.14
CA HIS A 61 0.18 7.92 -2.51
C HIS A 61 0.68 8.99 -3.47
N LYS A 62 0.81 10.22 -2.95
CA LYS A 62 1.52 11.30 -3.65
C LYS A 62 3.01 11.13 -3.37
N VAL A 63 3.72 10.58 -4.35
CA VAL A 63 5.12 10.19 -4.23
C VAL A 63 5.96 11.06 -5.15
N GLU A 64 6.92 11.75 -4.55
CA GLU A 64 8.00 12.42 -5.26
C GLU A 64 9.26 11.58 -5.10
N TRP A 65 10.04 11.45 -6.16
CA TRP A 65 11.31 10.74 -6.09
C TRP A 65 12.38 11.46 -6.89
N ILE A 66 13.61 11.35 -6.41
CA ILE A 66 14.80 11.73 -7.14
C ILE A 66 15.77 10.56 -7.14
N LYS A 67 16.63 10.52 -8.15
CA LYS A 67 17.79 9.63 -8.12
C LYS A 67 18.71 10.04 -6.98
N ASP A 68 19.20 9.07 -6.20
CA ASP A 68 20.14 9.33 -5.09
C ASP A 68 21.38 10.06 -5.66
N PRO A 69 21.65 11.31 -5.22
CA PRO A 69 22.77 12.09 -5.73
C PRO A 69 24.14 11.58 -5.23
N TYR A 70 24.17 10.80 -4.15
CA TYR A 70 25.38 10.23 -3.56
C TYR A 70 25.56 8.74 -3.93
N GLY A 71 24.55 8.13 -4.54
CA GLY A 71 24.58 6.75 -5.01
C GLY A 71 25.56 6.56 -6.17
N ASN A 72 26.29 5.45 -6.16
CA ASN A 72 27.15 5.07 -7.28
C ASN A 72 26.28 4.63 -8.48
N ASP A 73 25.97 5.58 -9.38
CA ASP A 73 25.18 5.29 -10.58
C ASP A 73 26.00 4.52 -11.62
N ASN A 74 26.01 3.21 -11.48
CA ASN A 74 26.45 2.33 -12.56
C ASN A 74 25.31 2.19 -13.60
N PRO A 75 25.48 2.69 -14.84
CA PRO A 75 24.44 2.61 -15.87
C PRO A 75 24.11 1.18 -16.28
N ARG A 76 25.01 0.21 -16.00
CA ARG A 76 24.78 -1.22 -16.25
C ARG A 76 23.97 -1.91 -15.13
N SER A 77 23.77 -1.26 -13.99
CA SER A 77 22.98 -1.81 -12.90
C SER A 77 21.49 -1.82 -13.25
N GLN A 78 20.83 -2.96 -13.02
CA GLN A 78 19.38 -3.11 -13.20
C GLN A 78 18.57 -2.30 -12.18
N TYR A 79 19.20 -1.98 -11.05
CA TYR A 79 18.60 -1.22 -9.96
C TYR A 79 19.31 0.12 -9.78
N LEU A 80 18.54 1.09 -9.31
CA LEU A 80 18.97 2.44 -9.01
C LEU A 80 18.57 2.78 -7.57
N ASP A 81 19.47 3.44 -6.84
CA ASP A 81 19.18 4.02 -5.55
C ASP A 81 18.44 5.35 -5.75
N ILE A 82 17.32 5.51 -5.06
CA ILE A 82 16.39 6.64 -5.16
C ILE A 82 16.04 7.16 -3.78
N ASP A 83 15.83 8.46 -3.70
CA ASP A 83 15.26 9.11 -2.54
C ASP A 83 13.79 9.40 -2.80
N VAL A 84 12.93 8.95 -1.89
CA VAL A 84 11.47 9.03 -2.00
C VAL A 84 10.90 9.89 -0.89
N THR A 85 9.98 10.78 -1.24
CA THR A 85 9.23 11.64 -0.32
C THR A 85 7.73 11.42 -0.53
N LEU A 86 7.01 11.16 0.56
CA LEU A 86 5.56 11.03 0.56
C LEU A 86 4.91 12.35 0.95
N THR A 87 4.32 13.06 0.00
CA THR A 87 3.64 14.35 0.24
C THR A 87 2.19 14.18 0.70
N CYS A 88 1.69 12.94 0.73
CA CYS A 88 0.39 12.58 1.31
C CYS A 88 0.40 12.47 2.85
N GLY A 89 1.55 12.65 3.50
CA GLY A 89 1.69 12.56 4.97
C GLY A 89 1.83 11.13 5.51
N CYS A 90 1.87 10.12 4.64
CA CYS A 90 2.18 8.75 5.05
C CYS A 90 3.66 8.60 5.43
N SER A 91 3.96 7.61 6.27
CA SER A 91 5.31 7.24 6.63
C SER A 91 5.57 5.80 6.21
N ILE A 92 6.71 5.53 5.59
CA ILE A 92 7.13 4.16 5.33
C ILE A 92 7.76 3.61 6.62
N ASN A 93 7.06 2.71 7.30
CA ASN A 93 7.61 1.89 8.39
C ASN A 93 7.81 0.43 7.94
N ASP A 94 7.07 0.00 6.92
CA ASP A 94 7.24 -1.31 6.28
C ASP A 94 7.51 -1.15 4.77
N ARG A 95 8.75 -1.42 4.36
CA ARG A 95 9.16 -1.35 2.95
C ARG A 95 8.43 -2.36 2.06
N ARG A 96 8.04 -3.54 2.57
CA ARG A 96 7.33 -4.55 1.76
C ARG A 96 5.92 -4.08 1.43
N ALA A 97 5.23 -3.51 2.42
CA ALA A 97 3.92 -2.89 2.21
C ALA A 97 4.02 -1.75 1.18
N PHE A 98 5.01 -0.86 1.33
CA PHE A 98 5.27 0.20 0.36
C PHE A 98 5.57 -0.34 -1.04
N ALA A 99 6.42 -1.36 -1.16
CA ALA A 99 6.76 -1.98 -2.43
C ALA A 99 5.53 -2.58 -3.12
N ALA A 100 4.62 -3.21 -2.37
CA ALA A 100 3.38 -3.76 -2.90
C ALA A 100 2.46 -2.65 -3.44
N GLN A 101 2.23 -1.59 -2.64
CA GLN A 101 1.43 -0.45 -3.04
C GLN A 101 2.02 0.28 -4.25
N MET A 102 3.34 0.49 -4.32
CA MET A 102 3.97 1.14 -5.48
C MET A 102 3.94 0.29 -6.74
N LYS A 103 4.04 -1.03 -6.60
CA LYS A 103 3.87 -1.96 -7.72
C LYS A 103 2.46 -1.89 -8.30
N GLU A 104 1.45 -1.81 -7.44
CA GLU A 104 0.05 -1.69 -7.86
C GLU A 104 -0.26 -0.32 -8.45
N GLN A 105 0.18 0.76 -7.79
CA GLN A 105 -0.19 2.13 -8.15
C GLN A 105 0.60 2.68 -9.35
N GLN A 106 1.90 2.37 -9.44
CA GLN A 106 2.80 2.98 -10.44
C GLN A 106 3.57 1.93 -11.27
N GLY A 107 3.37 0.63 -11.03
CA GLY A 107 4.15 -0.42 -11.69
C GLY A 107 5.61 -0.49 -11.20
N TRP A 108 5.96 0.24 -10.14
CA TRP A 108 7.32 0.32 -9.64
C TRP A 108 7.75 -0.99 -8.98
N VAL A 109 9.00 -1.40 -9.22
CA VAL A 109 9.59 -2.57 -8.59
C VAL A 109 10.64 -2.12 -7.58
N ILE A 110 10.23 -1.98 -6.33
CA ILE A 110 11.10 -1.64 -5.20
C ILE A 110 11.78 -2.92 -4.68
N ALA A 111 13.10 -2.85 -4.46
CA ALA A 111 13.86 -3.91 -3.85
C ALA A 111 13.47 -4.09 -2.38
N THR A 112 13.00 -5.28 -2.04
CA THR A 112 12.64 -5.65 -0.66
C THR A 112 13.77 -6.40 0.05
N SER A 113 14.86 -6.71 -0.65
CA SER A 113 16.12 -7.22 -0.12
C SER A 113 17.17 -6.10 -0.11
N GLY A 114 17.99 -6.05 0.96
CA GLY A 114 19.01 -5.01 1.16
C GLY A 114 18.62 -3.93 2.18
N GLY A 115 19.53 -3.00 2.43
CA GLY A 115 19.32 -1.87 3.34
C GLY A 115 18.38 -0.82 2.74
N TRP A 116 17.67 -0.11 3.61
CA TRP A 116 16.99 1.14 3.29
C TRP A 116 17.12 2.03 4.51
N SER A 117 17.05 3.34 4.30
CA SER A 117 17.17 4.31 5.38
C SER A 117 16.04 5.31 5.32
N LYS A 118 15.74 5.88 6.49
CA LYS A 118 14.85 7.00 6.67
C LYS A 118 15.71 8.16 7.15
N SER A 119 15.63 9.29 6.47
CA SER A 119 16.23 10.54 6.89
C SER A 119 15.16 11.62 6.97
N GLY A 120 15.33 12.56 7.88
CA GLY A 120 14.35 13.63 8.09
C GLY A 120 14.81 14.53 9.22
N ARG A 121 14.51 15.82 9.11
CA ARG A 121 14.70 16.77 10.20
C ARG A 121 13.40 16.90 10.98
N PRO A 122 13.44 17.18 12.29
CA PRO A 122 12.24 17.54 13.05
C PRO A 122 11.49 18.69 12.35
N GLY A 123 10.23 18.48 11.98
CA GLY A 123 9.41 19.46 11.25
C GLY A 123 9.70 19.61 9.75
N GLY A 124 10.64 18.85 9.19
CA GLY A 124 10.94 18.81 7.75
C GLY A 124 10.34 17.59 7.03
N PRO A 125 10.41 17.55 5.69
CA PRO A 125 9.97 16.38 4.93
C PRO A 125 10.82 15.16 5.26
N THR A 126 10.15 14.01 5.38
CA THR A 126 10.82 12.72 5.56
C THR A 126 11.20 12.16 4.20
N THR A 127 12.45 11.75 4.05
CA THR A 127 13.02 11.17 2.84
C THR A 127 13.43 9.73 3.11
N TYR A 128 13.14 8.85 2.16
CA TYR A 128 13.40 7.43 2.25
C TYR A 128 14.34 7.00 1.13
N SER A 129 15.54 6.56 1.49
CA SER A 129 16.50 6.04 0.50
C SER A 129 16.19 4.56 0.27
N LEU A 130 15.74 4.27 -0.94
CA LEU A 130 15.27 2.96 -1.40
C LEU A 130 15.99 2.59 -2.69
N ARG A 131 15.91 1.31 -3.05
CA ARG A 131 16.44 0.81 -4.31
C ARG A 131 15.30 0.33 -5.18
N ALA A 132 15.24 0.79 -6.43
CA ALA A 132 14.17 0.47 -7.37
C ALA A 132 14.73 -0.04 -8.69
N ARG A 133 13.96 -0.86 -9.41
CA ARG A 133 14.37 -1.33 -10.74
C ARG A 133 14.29 -0.15 -11.70
N ARG A 134 15.41 0.15 -12.38
CA ARG A 134 15.54 1.34 -13.24
C ARG A 134 14.43 1.43 -14.30
N LYS A 135 14.09 0.30 -14.91
CA LYS A 135 13.05 0.20 -15.95
C LYS A 135 11.61 0.32 -15.43
N SER A 136 11.41 0.41 -14.12
CA SER A 136 10.08 0.52 -13.52
C SER A 136 9.72 1.94 -13.08
N LEU A 137 10.67 2.89 -13.12
CA LEU A 137 10.48 4.28 -12.69
C LEU A 137 10.08 5.22 -13.86
N THR A 138 9.53 4.64 -14.94
CA THR A 138 9.17 5.32 -16.20
C THR A 138 7.72 5.74 -16.22
#